data_AF-A0A821TS62-F1
#
_entry.id   AF-A0A821TS62-F1
#
_cell.length_a   1.000
_cell.length_b   1.000
_cell.length_c   1.000
_cell.angle_alpha   90.00
_cell.angle_beta   90.00
_cell.angle_gamma   90.00
#
_symmetry.space_group_name_H-M   'P 1'
#
loop_
_entity.id
_entity.type
_entity.pdbx_description
1 polymer ?
#
loop_
_entity_poly.entity_id
_entity_poly.type
_entity_poly.pdbx_seq_one_letter_code
_entity_poly.pdbx_strand_id
1 'polypeptide(L)'
;YFSAHYCEPCRAFTPKLAEVYKEAQANFLPFRIVFVSSDFNEQSFNEYRSEMPWPAVPFKLDHLLRTYFQSTYIPRLFIVSSDGKLLSRRGVDDVSRKGVEALKTWTKGETVAPPTADEYEWDDISCNECSISPIIGQRYHCPTCDNYDLCSA
;
A
#
# COMPACT_ATOMS: atom_id res chain seq x y z
N TYR A 1 1.62 -3.28 5.46
CA TYR A 1 1.34 -3.93 4.16
C TYR A 1 -0.10 -4.39 4.16
N PHE A 2 -0.98 -3.66 3.47
CA PHE A 2 -2.40 -4.00 3.32
C PHE A 2 -2.59 -4.88 2.10
N SER A 3 -3.17 -6.05 2.28
CA SER A 3 -3.29 -7.07 1.22
C SER A 3 -4.35 -8.12 1.58
N ALA A 4 -4.72 -9.00 0.65
CA ALA A 4 -5.68 -10.09 0.89
C ALA A 4 -5.45 -11.27 -0.05
N HIS A 5 -5.89 -12.46 0.37
CA HIS A 5 -5.78 -13.69 -0.40
C HIS A 5 -6.59 -13.64 -1.69
N TYR A 6 -7.82 -13.11 -1.65
CA TYR A 6 -8.69 -13.05 -2.83
C TYR A 6 -8.19 -12.07 -3.90
N CYS A 7 -7.33 -11.12 -3.53
CA CYS A 7 -6.85 -10.05 -4.39
C CYS A 7 -5.74 -10.53 -5.33
N GLU A 8 -6.01 -10.55 -6.64
CA GLU A 8 -5.03 -10.98 -7.65
C GLU A 8 -3.74 -10.14 -7.70
N PRO A 9 -3.79 -8.79 -7.78
CA PRO A 9 -2.55 -7.99 -7.78
C PRO A 9 -1.75 -8.17 -6.47
N CYS A 10 -2.43 -8.46 -5.37
CA CYS A 10 -1.81 -8.80 -4.10
C CYS A 10 -1.02 -10.11 -4.15
N ARG A 11 -1.62 -11.18 -4.71
CA ARG A 11 -0.93 -12.47 -4.90
C ARG A 11 0.26 -12.34 -5.85
N ALA A 12 0.17 -11.48 -6.85
CA ALA A 12 1.31 -11.20 -7.75
C ALA A 12 2.45 -10.43 -7.03
N PHE A 13 2.12 -9.48 -6.16
CA PHE A 13 3.12 -8.64 -5.48
C PHE A 13 3.81 -9.31 -4.28
N THR A 14 3.09 -10.14 -3.51
CA THR A 14 3.61 -10.74 -2.27
C THR A 14 4.93 -11.51 -2.45
N PRO A 15 5.11 -12.37 -3.47
CA PRO A 15 6.37 -13.09 -3.69
C PRO A 15 7.56 -12.14 -3.88
N LYS A 16 7.37 -11.07 -4.66
CA LYS A 16 8.40 -10.04 -4.89
C LYS A 16 8.77 -9.30 -3.61
N LEU A 17 7.77 -8.95 -2.79
CA LEU A 17 8.02 -8.34 -1.49
C LEU A 17 8.76 -9.30 -0.55
N ALA A 18 8.45 -10.60 -0.61
CA ALA A 18 9.12 -11.63 0.19
C ALA A 18 10.61 -11.79 -0.19
N GLU A 19 10.96 -11.70 -1.48
CA GLU A 19 12.35 -11.70 -1.94
C GLU A 19 13.12 -10.49 -1.40
N VAL A 20 12.57 -9.28 -1.56
CA VAL A 20 13.20 -8.05 -1.04
C VAL A 20 13.35 -8.10 0.48
N TYR A 21 12.36 -8.64 1.19
CA TYR A 21 12.45 -8.79 2.64
C TYR A 21 13.56 -9.76 3.04
N LYS A 22 13.68 -10.92 2.37
CA LYS A 22 14.75 -11.89 2.64
C LYS A 22 16.13 -11.29 2.39
N GLU A 23 16.30 -10.57 1.29
CA GLU A 23 17.55 -9.87 0.96
C GLU A 23 17.87 -8.80 2.00
N ALA A 24 16.89 -8.01 2.42
CA ALA A 24 17.06 -7.01 3.47
C ALA A 24 17.49 -7.63 4.80
N GLN A 25 16.90 -8.77 5.19
CA GLN A 25 17.31 -9.51 6.40
C GLN A 25 18.75 -10.05 6.28
N ALA A 26 19.12 -10.62 5.13
CA ALA A 26 20.46 -11.15 4.89
C ALA A 26 21.55 -10.06 4.94
N ASN A 27 21.20 -8.83 4.54
CA ASN A 27 22.08 -7.67 4.58
C ASN A 27 21.95 -6.84 5.88
N PHE A 28 21.25 -7.34 6.89
CA PHE A 28 21.04 -6.66 8.19
C PHE A 28 20.45 -5.24 8.05
N LEU A 29 19.62 -5.00 7.04
CA LEU A 29 18.97 -3.71 6.86
C LEU A 29 17.86 -3.53 7.92
N PRO A 30 17.68 -2.32 8.48
CA PRO A 30 16.69 -2.04 9.51
C PRO A 30 15.28 -1.92 8.93
N PHE A 31 14.79 -2.98 8.28
CA PHE A 31 13.51 -3.02 7.59
C PHE A 31 12.63 -4.15 8.15
N ARG A 32 11.39 -3.81 8.47
CA ARG A 32 10.37 -4.74 8.99
C ARG A 32 9.06 -4.53 8.26
N ILE A 33 8.31 -5.60 8.06
CA ILE A 33 6.97 -5.56 7.47
C ILE A 33 5.98 -6.04 8.53
N VAL A 34 4.81 -5.40 8.56
CA VAL A 34 3.63 -5.87 9.27
C VAL A 34 2.50 -6.03 8.27
N PHE A 35 1.97 -7.25 8.15
CA PHE A 35 0.82 -7.55 7.31
C PHE A 35 -0.49 -7.11 7.99
N VAL A 36 -1.34 -6.47 7.21
CA VAL A 36 -2.69 -6.04 7.58
C VAL A 36 -3.65 -6.64 6.57
N SER A 37 -4.41 -7.64 7.00
CA SER A 37 -5.28 -8.39 6.10
C SER A 37 -6.57 -7.63 5.78
N SER A 38 -7.02 -7.76 4.54
CA SER A 38 -8.37 -7.38 4.11
C SER A 38 -9.23 -8.60 3.75
N ASP A 39 -8.82 -9.80 4.16
CA ASP A 39 -9.58 -11.03 3.94
C ASP A 39 -10.91 -11.02 4.70
N PHE A 40 -11.90 -11.71 4.13
CA PHE A 40 -13.25 -11.73 4.70
C PHE A 40 -13.42 -12.71 5.87
N ASN A 41 -12.54 -13.71 5.95
CA ASN A 41 -12.60 -14.76 6.96
C ASN A 41 -11.19 -15.16 7.44
N GLU A 42 -11.16 -15.77 8.63
CA GLU A 42 -9.92 -16.13 9.32
C GLU A 42 -9.15 -17.28 8.62
N GLN A 43 -9.86 -18.17 7.92
CA GLN A 43 -9.21 -19.25 7.17
C GLN A 43 -8.36 -18.69 6.03
N SER A 44 -8.94 -17.84 5.17
CA SER A 44 -8.22 -17.19 4.07
C SER A 44 -7.08 -16.29 4.58
N PHE A 45 -7.29 -15.61 5.71
CA PHE A 45 -6.23 -14.88 6.41
C PHE A 45 -5.05 -15.78 6.77
N ASN A 46 -5.31 -16.92 7.42
CA ASN A 46 -4.28 -17.85 7.89
C ASN A 46 -3.53 -18.52 6.73
N GLU A 47 -4.25 -18.95 5.70
CA GLU A 47 -3.67 -19.52 4.47
C GLU A 47 -2.67 -18.53 3.86
N TYR A 48 -3.12 -17.31 3.56
CA TYR A 48 -2.27 -16.32 2.91
C TYR A 48 -1.14 -15.80 3.80
N ARG A 49 -1.39 -15.65 5.10
CA ARG A 49 -0.36 -15.31 6.09
C ARG A 49 0.75 -16.34 6.12
N SER A 50 0.44 -17.63 5.90
CA SER A 50 1.44 -18.71 5.97
C SER A 50 2.52 -18.58 4.88
N GLU A 51 2.24 -17.87 3.79
CA GLU A 51 3.19 -17.60 2.71
C GLU A 51 4.19 -16.48 3.03
N MET A 52 3.96 -15.74 4.12
CA MET A 52 4.71 -14.52 4.45
C MET A 52 5.74 -14.71 5.57
N PRO A 53 6.99 -14.23 5.40
CA PRO A 53 8.05 -14.35 6.41
C PRO A 53 7.99 -13.27 7.53
N TRP A 54 6.96 -12.42 7.54
CA TRP A 54 6.81 -11.30 8.48
C TRP A 54 5.55 -11.42 9.35
N PRO A 55 5.49 -10.73 10.50
CA PRO A 55 4.32 -10.74 11.38
C PRO A 55 3.09 -10.08 10.74
N ALA A 56 1.93 -10.33 11.36
CA ALA A 56 0.66 -9.73 10.98
C ALA A 56 -0.06 -9.16 12.18
N VAL A 57 -0.89 -8.14 11.93
CA VAL A 57 -1.92 -7.72 12.87
C VAL A 57 -2.93 -8.87 13.01
N PRO A 58 -3.39 -9.18 14.23
CA PRO A 58 -4.44 -10.19 14.41
C PRO A 58 -5.67 -9.85 13.57
N PHE A 59 -6.35 -10.90 13.09
CA PHE A 59 -7.50 -10.77 12.20
C PHE A 59 -8.57 -9.85 12.81
N LYS A 60 -9.11 -8.92 12.01
CA LYS A 60 -10.11 -7.90 12.39
C LYS A 60 -9.71 -6.90 13.50
N LEU A 61 -8.42 -6.77 13.83
CA LEU A 61 -7.92 -5.72 14.74
C LEU A 61 -7.26 -4.54 14.01
N ASP A 62 -7.61 -4.31 12.75
CA ASP A 62 -6.96 -3.36 11.84
C ASP A 62 -7.68 -2.02 11.67
N HIS A 63 -8.82 -1.81 12.34
CA HIS A 63 -9.67 -0.62 12.20
C HIS A 63 -8.88 0.71 12.34
N LEU A 64 -8.05 0.85 13.37
CA LEU A 64 -7.24 2.06 13.56
C LEU A 64 -6.25 2.29 12.42
N LEU A 65 -5.64 1.23 11.90
CA LEU A 65 -4.67 1.31 10.81
C LEU A 65 -5.36 1.69 9.50
N ARG A 66 -6.54 1.13 9.22
CA ARG A 66 -7.34 1.52 8.03
C ARG A 66 -7.70 2.99 8.08
N THR A 67 -8.18 3.48 9.23
CA THR A 67 -8.53 4.88 9.42
C THR A 67 -7.31 5.79 9.28
N TYR A 68 -6.20 5.45 9.92
CA TYR A 68 -4.99 6.28 9.92
C TYR A 68 -4.36 6.41 8.53
N PHE A 69 -4.23 5.28 7.81
CA PHE A 69 -3.58 5.27 6.50
C PHE A 69 -4.53 5.65 5.35
N GLN A 70 -5.84 5.67 5.59
CA GLN A 70 -6.88 5.92 4.59
C GLN A 70 -6.71 5.02 3.35
N SER A 71 -6.44 3.72 3.60
CA SER A 71 -6.22 2.75 2.52
C SER A 71 -7.55 2.42 1.85
N THR A 72 -7.75 2.89 0.62
CA THR A 72 -8.97 2.66 -0.18
C THR A 72 -8.89 1.43 -1.08
N TYR A 73 -7.69 0.96 -1.40
CA TYR A 73 -7.46 -0.21 -2.27
C TYR A 73 -6.28 -1.07 -1.77
N ILE A 74 -6.10 -2.25 -2.36
CA ILE A 74 -5.00 -3.19 -2.07
C ILE A 74 -4.41 -3.75 -3.38
N PRO A 75 -3.11 -4.08 -3.44
CA PRO A 75 -2.14 -4.01 -2.35
C PRO A 75 -1.69 -2.56 -2.05
N ARG A 76 -1.45 -2.26 -0.77
CA ARG A 76 -0.85 -0.99 -0.33
C ARG A 76 0.31 -1.24 0.62
N LEU A 77 1.46 -0.63 0.35
CA LEU A 77 2.64 -0.69 1.19
C LEU A 77 3.02 0.73 1.63
N PHE A 78 2.58 1.10 2.83
CA PHE A 78 3.00 2.33 3.50
C PHE A 78 4.35 2.11 4.16
N ILE A 79 5.27 3.03 3.94
CA ILE A 79 6.58 3.04 4.55
C ILE A 79 6.56 4.04 5.69
N VAL A 80 6.93 3.58 6.87
CA VAL A 80 6.87 4.36 8.11
C VAL A 80 8.24 4.26 8.78
N SER A 81 8.75 5.38 9.28
CA SER A 81 9.96 5.43 10.10
C SER A 81 9.72 4.80 11.48
N SER A 82 10.80 4.56 12.22
CA SER A 82 10.73 4.01 13.58
C SER A 82 9.99 4.92 14.58
N ASP A 83 9.93 6.23 14.33
CA ASP A 83 9.18 7.21 15.13
C ASP A 83 7.73 7.40 14.65
N GLY A 84 7.25 6.58 13.71
CA GLY A 84 5.85 6.57 13.28
C GLY A 84 5.51 7.56 12.16
N LYS A 85 6.49 8.27 11.58
CA LYS A 85 6.25 9.19 10.47
C LYS A 85 6.11 8.43 9.16
N LEU A 86 5.12 8.82 8.36
CA LEU A 86 4.92 8.27 7.03
C LEU A 86 6.03 8.80 6.09
N LEU A 87 6.81 7.88 5.52
CA LEU A 87 7.90 8.15 4.59
C LEU A 87 7.49 7.97 3.13
N SER A 88 6.59 7.02 2.81
CA SER A 88 6.10 6.81 1.44
C SER A 88 4.76 6.10 1.44
N ARG A 89 3.87 6.48 0.51
CA ARG A 89 2.62 5.78 0.18
C ARG A 89 2.76 4.84 -1.02
N ARG A 90 3.88 4.92 -1.74
CA ARG A 90 4.16 4.24 -3.02
C ARG A 90 5.06 3.03 -2.85
N GLY A 91 5.04 2.38 -1.67
CA GLY A 91 5.95 1.27 -1.38
C GLY A 91 5.82 0.11 -2.37
N VAL A 92 4.63 -0.12 -2.92
CA VAL A 92 4.40 -1.16 -3.95
C VAL A 92 5.18 -0.82 -5.23
N ASP A 93 5.10 0.41 -5.72
CA ASP A 93 5.81 0.86 -6.92
C ASP A 93 7.31 0.93 -6.69
N ASP A 94 7.72 1.48 -5.54
CA ASP A 94 9.12 1.59 -5.14
C ASP A 94 9.79 0.20 -5.16
N VAL A 95 9.19 -0.79 -4.50
CA VAL A 95 9.66 -2.19 -4.50
C VAL A 95 9.58 -2.80 -5.89
N SER A 96 8.50 -2.53 -6.64
CA SER A 96 8.31 -3.09 -7.96
C SER A 96 9.33 -2.59 -8.97
N ARG A 97 9.76 -1.33 -8.89
CA ARG A 97 10.73 -0.73 -9.80
C ARG A 97 12.18 -0.93 -9.36
N LYS A 98 12.45 -0.83 -8.05
CA LYS A 98 13.81 -0.75 -7.51
C LYS A 98 14.24 -1.96 -6.68
N GLY A 99 13.33 -2.86 -6.33
CA GLY A 99 13.64 -3.98 -5.44
C GLY A 99 14.20 -3.53 -4.09
N VAL A 100 15.28 -4.15 -3.63
CA VAL A 100 15.93 -3.81 -2.35
C VAL A 100 16.49 -2.38 -2.32
N GLU A 101 16.82 -1.80 -3.47
CA GLU A 101 17.37 -0.44 -3.56
C GLU A 101 16.35 0.63 -3.12
N ALA A 102 15.05 0.29 -3.14
CA ALA A 102 14.01 1.14 -2.56
C ALA A 102 14.29 1.49 -1.09
N LEU A 103 14.83 0.54 -0.31
CA LEU A 103 15.08 0.70 1.11
C LEU A 103 16.10 1.82 1.37
N LYS A 104 17.12 1.96 0.50
CA LYS A 104 18.15 3.01 0.64
C LYS A 104 17.55 4.42 0.55
N THR A 105 16.45 4.58 -0.19
CA THR A 105 15.75 5.86 -0.29
C THR A 105 15.01 6.14 1.00
N TRP A 106 14.31 5.15 1.55
CA TRP A 106 13.54 5.30 2.78
C TRP A 106 14.42 5.50 4.02
N THR A 107 15.60 4.89 4.07
CA THR A 107 16.53 5.02 5.21
C THR A 107 17.13 6.41 5.36
N LYS A 108 17.03 7.29 4.36
CA LYS A 108 17.46 8.69 4.48
C LYS A 108 16.54 9.49 5.41
N GLY A 109 15.38 8.95 5.79
CA GLY A 109 14.49 9.58 6.78
C GLY A 109 13.86 10.89 6.31
N GLU A 110 13.97 11.20 5.02
CA GLU A 110 13.26 12.30 4.40
C GLU A 110 11.76 11.96 4.43
N THR A 111 11.02 12.68 5.27
CA THR A 111 9.56 12.59 5.28
C THR A 111 9.07 13.12 3.96
N VAL A 112 8.40 12.29 3.16
CA VAL A 112 7.56 12.80 2.09
C VAL A 112 6.42 13.53 2.81
N ALA A 113 6.33 14.85 2.63
CA ALA A 113 5.17 15.60 3.07
C ALA A 113 3.92 14.85 2.57
N PRO A 114 2.82 14.76 3.36
CA PRO A 114 1.58 14.24 2.82
C PRO A 114 1.35 14.91 1.46
N PRO A 115 1.04 14.16 0.39
CA PRO A 115 0.72 14.80 -0.88
C PRO A 115 -0.35 15.84 -0.59
N THR A 116 -0.12 17.07 -1.07
CA THR A 116 -1.16 18.09 -1.01
C THR A 116 -2.36 17.58 -1.79
N ALA A 117 -3.55 18.15 -1.55
CA ALA A 117 -4.77 17.71 -2.24
C ALA A 117 -4.59 17.69 -3.78
N ASP A 118 -3.70 18.52 -4.31
CA ASP A 118 -3.38 18.68 -5.72
C ASP A 118 -2.34 17.67 -6.24
N GLU A 119 -1.64 16.97 -5.35
CA GLU A 119 -0.60 15.98 -5.67
C GLU A 119 -1.05 14.53 -5.39
N TYR A 120 -2.27 14.33 -4.85
CA TYR A 120 -2.75 13.01 -4.50
C TYR A 120 -3.13 12.19 -5.74
N GLU A 121 -2.44 11.08 -5.97
CA GLU A 121 -2.73 10.15 -7.06
C GLU A 121 -3.83 9.14 -6.64
N TRP A 122 -4.93 9.11 -7.39
CA TRP A 122 -6.02 8.16 -7.24
C TRP A 122 -5.82 6.99 -8.22
N ASP A 123 -4.95 6.06 -7.84
CA ASP A 123 -4.65 4.87 -8.64
C ASP A 123 -5.92 4.09 -9.01
N ASP A 124 -5.97 3.60 -10.25
CA ASP A 124 -7.10 2.88 -10.86
C ASP A 124 -8.43 3.64 -10.93
N ILE A 125 -8.44 4.95 -10.62
CA ILE A 125 -9.58 5.82 -10.85
C ILE A 125 -9.32 6.64 -12.11
N SER A 126 -10.23 6.49 -13.07
CA SER A 126 -10.23 7.26 -14.32
C SER A 126 -11.31 8.33 -14.29
N CYS A 127 -11.01 9.52 -14.80
CA CYS A 127 -12.01 10.57 -14.95
C CYS A 127 -13.02 10.20 -16.05
N ASN A 128 -14.31 10.21 -15.74
CA ASN A 128 -15.36 9.85 -16.71
C ASN A 128 -15.47 10.83 -17.89
N GLU A 129 -15.01 12.08 -17.75
CA GLU A 129 -15.11 13.09 -18.81
C GLU A 129 -13.87 13.15 -19.70
N CYS A 130 -12.66 13.18 -19.13
CA CYS A 130 -11.41 13.32 -19.89
C CYS A 130 -10.61 12.02 -20.05
N SER A 131 -11.07 10.92 -19.43
CA SER A 131 -10.40 9.61 -19.44
C SER A 131 -8.98 9.59 -18.85
N ILE A 132 -8.54 10.64 -18.14
CA ILE A 132 -7.23 10.65 -17.48
C ILE A 132 -7.22 9.59 -16.38
N SER A 133 -6.13 8.83 -16.29
CA SER A 133 -5.92 7.79 -15.29
C SER A 133 -4.41 7.63 -15.02
N PRO A 134 -3.96 7.63 -13.74
CA PRO A 134 -4.78 7.90 -12.56
C PRO A 134 -5.21 9.38 -12.51
N ILE A 135 -6.33 9.67 -11.84
CA ILE A 135 -6.66 11.06 -11.48
C ILE A 135 -5.59 11.56 -10.50
N ILE A 136 -4.97 12.70 -10.81
CA ILE A 136 -4.02 13.37 -9.92
C ILE A 136 -4.70 14.62 -9.35
N GLY A 137 -4.62 14.79 -8.04
CA GLY A 137 -5.16 15.94 -7.33
C GLY A 137 -6.58 15.75 -6.80
N GLN A 138 -7.37 16.82 -6.80
CA GLN A 138 -8.74 16.76 -6.30
C GLN A 138 -9.61 15.83 -7.14
N ARG A 139 -10.29 14.90 -6.47
CA ARG A 139 -11.27 13.96 -7.04
C ARG A 139 -12.67 14.34 -6.59
N TYR A 140 -13.60 14.40 -7.54
CA TYR A 140 -15.02 14.57 -7.28
C TYR A 140 -15.73 13.24 -7.56
N HIS A 141 -16.02 12.50 -6.50
CA HIS A 141 -16.73 11.23 -6.56
C HIS A 141 -18.22 11.43 -6.32
N CYS A 142 -19.08 10.87 -7.17
CA CYS A 142 -20.52 10.82 -6.91
C CYS A 142 -20.86 9.63 -5.99
N PRO A 143 -21.30 9.86 -4.73
CA PRO A 143 -21.53 8.78 -3.77
C PRO A 143 -22.77 7.92 -4.08
N THR A 144 -23.63 8.37 -4.99
CA THR A 144 -24.89 7.69 -5.37
C THR A 144 -24.88 7.19 -6.80
N CYS A 145 -23.79 7.41 -7.55
CA CYS A 145 -23.68 6.99 -8.94
C CYS A 145 -22.77 5.76 -9.04
N ASP A 146 -23.01 4.91 -10.03
CA ASP A 146 -22.12 3.79 -10.31
C ASP A 146 -20.81 4.30 -10.92
N ASN A 147 -19.73 4.24 -10.14
CA ASN A 147 -18.34 4.47 -10.56
C ASN A 147 -18.14 5.75 -11.40
N TYR A 148 -18.68 6.88 -10.90
CA TYR A 148 -18.58 8.18 -11.54
C TYR A 148 -17.66 9.12 -10.75
N ASP A 149 -16.53 9.46 -11.36
CA ASP A 149 -15.41 10.19 -10.82
C ASP A 149 -14.92 11.25 -11.81
N LEU A 150 -14.68 12.46 -11.31
CA LEU A 150 -14.13 13.57 -12.09
C LEU A 150 -12.80 14.04 -11.49
N CYS A 151 -11.83 14.35 -12.36
CA CYS A 151 -10.65 15.10 -11.96
C CYS A 151 -10.99 16.60 -11.86
N SER A 152 -10.15 17.34 -11.13
CA SER A 152 -10.10 18.79 -11.30
C SER A 152 -9.69 19.15 -12.73
N ALA A 153 -10.23 20.25 -13.26
CA ALA A 153 -9.96 20.73 -14.61
C ALA A 153 -8.64 21.51 -14.70
#